data_AF-A0A7W4BPW2-F1
#
_entry.id   AF-A0A7W4BPW2-F1
#
_cell.length_a   1.000
_cell.length_b   1.000
_cell.length_c   1.000
_cell.angle_alpha   90.00
_cell.angle_beta   90.00
_cell.angle_gamma   90.00
#
_symmetry.space_group_name_H-M   'P 1'
#
loop_
_entity.id
_entity.type
_entity.pdbx_description
1 polymer ?
#
loop_
_entity_poly.entity_id
_entity_poly.type
_entity_poly.pdbx_seq_one_letter_code
_entity_poly.pdbx_strand_id
1 'polypeptide(L)'
;METDFSTFEEALYLDSKKAFKQILADLGDDIYVIGFYHSGSCSFLPMFNTHTDFQSTFEDEYDCEEDDRLLAKWNVSDFPSLEDYSEYFEHSSEILQTLDNDDSYEIVSDEEIQKYWQAWLSTLERVLTRLDNEGIFSEGVERNSITLAILAYDETEDEQFSRIKRMNPPAVLATIETDFETMIASRNEAEQLAMAEFERMLQER
;
A
#
# COMPACT_ATOMS: atom_id res chain seq x y z
N MET A 1 -7.50 -2.73 -24.56
CA MET A 1 -6.57 -1.63 -24.92
C MET A 1 -5.27 -1.86 -24.15
N GLU A 2 -4.08 -1.77 -24.74
CA GLU A 2 -2.82 -1.89 -23.98
C GLU A 2 -2.44 -0.47 -23.53
N THR A 3 -2.75 -0.13 -22.28
CA THR A 3 -2.43 1.20 -21.73
C THR A 3 -0.92 1.29 -21.53
N ASP A 4 -0.30 2.25 -22.20
CA ASP A 4 1.13 2.54 -22.03
C ASP A 4 1.36 3.37 -20.77
N PHE A 5 1.80 2.71 -19.70
CA PHE A 5 2.15 3.35 -18.43
C PHE A 5 3.57 3.93 -18.41
N SER A 6 4.36 3.86 -19.48
CA SER A 6 5.78 4.27 -19.45
C SER A 6 5.98 5.75 -19.09
N THR A 7 5.11 6.62 -19.58
CA THR A 7 5.17 8.07 -19.27
C THR A 7 4.80 8.31 -17.80
N PHE A 8 3.78 7.60 -17.30
CA PHE A 8 3.39 7.66 -15.89
C PHE A 8 4.49 7.10 -14.99
N GLU A 9 5.10 5.97 -15.33
CA GLU A 9 6.17 5.32 -14.56
C GLU A 9 7.37 6.25 -14.36
N GLU A 10 7.82 6.93 -15.41
CA GLU A 10 8.96 7.84 -15.31
C GLU A 10 8.62 9.10 -14.51
N ALA A 11 7.42 9.66 -14.69
CA ALA A 11 6.97 10.79 -13.89
C ALA A 11 6.86 10.43 -12.41
N LEU A 12 6.22 9.29 -12.11
CA LEU A 12 6.11 8.75 -10.76
C LEU A 12 7.48 8.51 -10.15
N TYR A 13 8.43 7.93 -10.89
CA TYR A 13 9.80 7.76 -10.41
C TYR A 13 10.46 9.08 -10.00
N LEU A 14 10.35 10.12 -10.83
CA LEU A 14 10.96 11.43 -10.55
C LEU A 14 10.33 12.13 -9.34
N ASP A 15 9.00 12.05 -9.22
CA ASP A 15 8.24 12.62 -8.11
C ASP A 15 8.55 11.88 -6.80
N SER A 16 8.45 10.56 -6.82
CA SER A 16 8.75 9.67 -5.69
C SER A 16 10.18 9.84 -5.19
N LYS A 17 11.13 9.98 -6.09
CA LYS A 17 12.53 10.19 -5.73
C LYS A 17 12.74 11.48 -4.92
N LYS A 18 12.00 12.54 -5.23
CA LYS A 18 12.06 13.79 -4.46
C LYS A 18 11.32 13.64 -3.14
N ALA A 19 10.08 13.12 -3.18
CA ALA A 19 9.22 12.96 -2.03
C ALA A 19 9.87 12.07 -0.96
N PHE A 20 10.25 10.84 -1.32
CA PHE A 20 10.80 9.89 -0.36
C PHE A 20 12.14 10.32 0.20
N LYS A 21 12.99 11.03 -0.56
CA LYS A 21 14.18 11.66 0.01
C LYS A 21 13.84 12.70 1.08
N GLN A 22 12.81 13.51 0.85
CA GLN A 22 12.38 14.51 1.82
C GLN A 22 11.80 13.85 3.07
N ILE A 23 10.89 12.89 2.90
CA ILE A 23 10.27 12.13 4.00
C ILE A 23 11.34 11.46 4.88
N LEU A 24 12.31 10.77 4.26
CA LEU A 24 13.42 10.14 4.97
C LEU A 24 14.31 11.17 5.69
N ALA A 25 14.53 12.36 5.10
CA ALA A 25 15.32 13.42 5.73
C ALA A 25 14.62 14.04 6.95
N ASP A 26 13.29 14.13 6.92
CA ASP A 26 12.50 14.78 7.97
C ASP A 26 12.23 13.83 9.15
N LEU A 27 12.04 12.53 8.89
CA LEU A 27 11.61 11.56 9.92
C LEU A 27 12.70 10.54 10.31
N GLY A 28 13.65 10.25 9.41
CA GLY A 28 14.77 9.35 9.67
C GLY A 28 14.34 7.94 10.10
N ASP A 29 15.00 7.43 11.14
CA ASP A 29 14.83 6.06 11.64
C ASP A 29 13.47 5.79 12.32
N ASP A 30 12.61 6.80 12.47
CA ASP A 30 11.27 6.60 13.04
C ASP A 30 10.30 5.95 12.03
N ILE A 31 10.61 6.02 10.73
CA ILE A 31 9.79 5.39 9.67
C ILE A 31 9.94 3.87 9.73
N TYR A 32 8.82 3.15 9.80
CA TYR A 32 8.80 1.68 9.69
C TYR A 32 8.18 1.17 8.38
N VAL A 33 7.39 2.02 7.70
CA VAL A 33 6.75 1.69 6.42
C VAL A 33 6.73 2.92 5.51
N ILE A 34 6.98 2.72 4.22
CA ILE A 34 6.89 3.76 3.19
C ILE A 34 6.53 3.14 1.83
N GLY A 35 5.83 3.90 0.99
CA GLY A 35 5.49 3.53 -0.37
C GLY A 35 4.21 4.22 -0.83
N PHE A 36 3.23 3.44 -1.27
CA PHE A 36 2.01 3.98 -1.86
C PHE A 36 0.76 3.35 -1.27
N TYR A 37 -0.28 4.17 -1.19
CA TYR A 37 -1.65 3.69 -1.08
C TYR A 37 -2.34 3.82 -2.45
N HIS A 38 -2.96 2.74 -2.90
CA HIS A 38 -3.75 2.72 -4.13
C HIS A 38 -5.24 2.73 -3.76
N SER A 39 -5.84 3.92 -3.72
CA SER A 39 -7.19 4.17 -3.18
C SER A 39 -8.34 3.66 -4.04
N GLY A 40 -8.09 3.25 -5.28
CA GLY A 40 -9.14 2.87 -6.21
C GLY A 40 -8.89 3.45 -7.60
N SER A 41 -9.94 3.56 -8.42
CA SER A 41 -9.88 4.10 -9.79
C SER A 41 -9.04 5.39 -9.87
N CYS A 42 -7.94 5.30 -10.62
CA CYS A 42 -7.05 6.37 -11.06
C CYS A 42 -6.54 7.37 -10.00
N SER A 43 -6.47 6.97 -8.73
CA SER A 43 -5.80 7.68 -7.64
C SER A 43 -4.77 6.81 -6.89
N PHE A 44 -3.66 7.43 -6.53
CA PHE A 44 -2.70 6.89 -5.56
C PHE A 44 -2.25 8.03 -4.65
N LEU A 45 -1.79 7.67 -3.45
CA LEU A 45 -1.23 8.60 -2.48
C LEU A 45 0.15 8.10 -2.02
N PRO A 46 1.10 8.99 -1.73
CA PRO A 46 2.23 8.59 -0.90
C PRO A 46 1.71 8.08 0.44
N MET A 47 2.37 7.07 0.96
CA MET A 47 2.03 6.46 2.22
C MET A 47 3.31 6.20 3.00
N PHE A 48 3.34 6.60 4.26
CA PHE A 48 4.36 6.23 5.21
C PHE A 48 3.75 6.19 6.60
N ASN A 49 4.41 5.56 7.57
CA ASN A 49 4.04 5.70 8.97
C ASN A 49 5.28 5.58 9.86
N THR A 50 5.19 6.16 11.05
CA THR A 50 6.28 6.19 12.03
C THR A 50 5.96 5.33 13.25
N HIS A 51 6.98 4.87 13.97
CA HIS A 51 6.76 4.14 15.21
C HIS A 51 6.06 5.01 16.25
N THR A 52 6.35 6.32 16.27
CA THR A 52 5.68 7.30 17.13
C THR A 52 4.19 7.41 16.83
N ASP A 53 3.83 7.61 15.55
CA ASP A 53 2.43 7.78 15.14
C ASP A 53 1.63 6.50 15.36
N PHE A 54 2.18 5.35 14.98
CA PHE A 54 1.56 4.05 15.26
C PHE A 54 1.27 3.86 16.76
N GLN A 55 2.24 4.18 17.63
CA GLN A 55 2.05 4.03 19.07
C GLN A 55 0.95 4.97 19.59
N SER A 56 0.90 6.21 19.10
CA SER A 56 -0.16 7.18 19.48
C SER A 56 -1.53 6.71 19.00
N THR A 57 -1.68 6.36 17.73
CA THR A 57 -2.94 5.87 17.16
C THR A 57 -3.46 4.65 17.90
N PHE A 58 -2.59 3.68 18.20
CA PHE A 58 -2.98 2.48 18.95
C PHE A 58 -3.44 2.80 20.39
N GLU A 59 -2.81 3.74 21.07
CA GLU A 59 -3.20 4.14 22.43
C GLU A 59 -4.50 4.95 22.48
N ASP A 60 -4.78 5.75 21.44
CA ASP A 60 -5.90 6.68 21.40
C ASP A 60 -7.19 6.06 20.81
N GLU A 61 -7.06 5.17 19.82
CA GLU A 61 -8.20 4.70 19.01
C GLU A 61 -8.61 3.24 19.25
N TYR A 62 -7.75 2.44 19.87
CA TYR A 62 -7.95 1.00 20.01
C TYR A 62 -8.05 0.55 21.48
N ASP A 63 -8.85 -0.49 21.74
CA ASP A 63 -9.10 -1.03 23.08
C ASP A 63 -7.93 -1.92 23.61
N CYS A 64 -6.78 -1.84 22.95
CA CYS A 64 -5.51 -2.49 23.30
C CYS A 64 -5.51 -4.03 23.20
N GLU A 65 -6.33 -4.64 22.33
CA GLU A 65 -6.21 -6.07 22.01
C GLU A 65 -5.08 -6.34 20.98
N GLU A 66 -4.68 -7.60 20.81
CA GLU A 66 -3.55 -7.96 19.92
C GLU A 66 -3.93 -7.80 18.43
N ASP A 67 -5.16 -8.17 18.06
CA ASP A 67 -5.69 -7.97 16.71
C ASP A 67 -5.81 -6.47 16.37
N ASP A 68 -6.22 -5.65 17.35
CA ASP A 68 -6.29 -4.19 17.24
C ASP A 68 -4.93 -3.57 16.92
N ARG A 69 -3.84 -4.15 17.46
CA ARG A 69 -2.49 -3.64 17.24
C ARG A 69 -2.03 -3.81 15.80
N LEU A 70 -2.36 -4.94 15.17
CA LEU A 70 -2.01 -5.20 13.77
C LEU A 70 -2.86 -4.36 12.82
N LEU A 71 -4.15 -4.17 13.14
CA LEU A 71 -5.03 -3.23 12.47
C LEU A 71 -4.45 -1.81 12.50
N ALA A 72 -4.11 -1.28 13.68
CA ALA A 72 -3.49 0.04 13.80
C ALA A 72 -2.16 0.18 13.03
N LYS A 73 -1.38 -0.91 12.93
CA LYS A 73 -0.08 -0.90 12.26
C LYS A 73 -0.19 -0.90 10.73
N TRP A 74 -1.17 -1.60 10.16
CA TRP A 74 -1.24 -1.89 8.72
C TRP A 74 -2.47 -1.30 8.02
N ASN A 75 -3.46 -0.79 8.75
CA ASN A 75 -4.60 -0.09 8.16
C ASN A 75 -4.20 1.35 7.79
N VAL A 76 -4.05 1.59 6.49
CA VAL A 76 -3.69 2.90 5.93
C VAL A 76 -4.64 4.00 6.37
N SER A 77 -5.92 3.68 6.57
CA SER A 77 -6.93 4.66 6.98
C SER A 77 -6.61 5.31 8.33
N ASP A 78 -5.79 4.65 9.14
CA ASP A 78 -5.41 5.09 10.49
C ASP A 78 -4.03 5.76 10.51
N PHE A 79 -3.38 5.91 9.35
CA PHE A 79 -2.08 6.56 9.25
C PHE A 79 -2.28 8.08 9.30
N PRO A 80 -1.80 8.78 10.34
CA PRO A 80 -1.99 10.24 10.45
C PRO A 80 -1.34 11.04 9.33
N SER A 81 -0.33 10.44 8.71
CA SER A 81 0.50 10.92 7.59
C SER A 81 -0.13 10.72 6.22
N LEU A 82 -1.32 10.12 6.11
CA LEU A 82 -1.95 9.90 4.82
C LEU A 82 -2.19 11.25 4.12
N GLU A 83 -1.83 11.34 2.83
CA GLU A 83 -1.83 12.57 2.01
C GLU A 83 -0.69 13.57 2.27
N ASP A 84 0.12 13.41 3.33
CA ASP A 84 1.30 14.24 3.52
C ASP A 84 2.28 14.05 2.35
N TYR A 85 2.96 15.13 1.98
CA TYR A 85 3.89 15.19 0.84
C TYR A 85 3.22 14.90 -0.53
N SER A 86 1.89 14.91 -0.62
CA SER A 86 1.16 14.74 -1.88
C SER A 86 1.48 15.83 -2.92
N GLU A 87 1.94 17.01 -2.50
CA GLU A 87 2.37 18.09 -3.39
C GLU A 87 3.55 17.69 -4.30
N TYR A 88 4.32 16.66 -3.93
CA TYR A 88 5.40 16.16 -4.76
C TYR A 88 4.91 15.33 -5.96
N PHE A 89 3.65 14.90 -5.95
CA PHE A 89 3.06 13.96 -6.90
C PHE A 89 2.06 14.62 -7.87
N GLU A 90 2.00 15.96 -7.90
CA GLU A 90 1.11 16.69 -8.81
C GLU A 90 1.31 16.26 -10.28
N HIS A 91 2.56 16.13 -10.72
CA HIS A 91 2.89 15.83 -12.12
C HIS A 91 2.50 14.40 -12.53
N SER A 92 2.85 13.39 -11.75
CA SER A 92 2.42 12.01 -11.98
C SER A 92 0.90 11.85 -11.88
N SER A 93 0.24 12.60 -10.99
CA SER A 93 -1.22 12.62 -10.88
C SER A 93 -1.90 13.22 -12.11
N GLU A 94 -1.38 14.31 -12.66
CA GLU A 94 -1.90 14.93 -13.91
C GLU A 94 -1.82 13.99 -15.11
N ILE A 95 -0.71 13.23 -15.23
CA ILE A 95 -0.55 12.22 -16.29
C ILE A 95 -1.59 11.12 -16.12
N LEU A 96 -1.78 10.63 -14.89
CA LEU A 96 -2.74 9.58 -14.60
C LEU A 96 -4.18 10.04 -14.87
N GLN A 97 -4.55 11.26 -14.49
CA GLN A 97 -5.84 11.86 -14.84
C GLN A 97 -6.05 11.95 -16.36
N THR A 98 -4.98 12.18 -17.13
CA THR A 98 -5.08 12.19 -18.60
C THR A 98 -5.35 10.80 -19.16
N LEU A 99 -4.80 9.74 -18.54
CA LEU A 99 -5.10 8.36 -18.89
C LEU A 99 -6.54 7.96 -18.52
N ASP A 100 -7.09 8.56 -17.47
CA ASP A 100 -8.46 8.30 -17.01
C ASP A 100 -9.56 9.09 -17.76
N ASN A 101 -9.21 10.23 -18.35
CA ASN A 101 -10.15 11.06 -19.13
C ASN A 101 -10.34 10.60 -20.58
N ASP A 102 -9.81 9.43 -20.98
CA ASP A 102 -10.17 8.83 -22.27
C ASP A 102 -11.56 8.20 -22.14
N ASP A 103 -12.60 8.92 -22.59
CA ASP A 103 -14.06 8.62 -22.59
C ASP A 103 -14.47 7.21 -23.10
N SER A 104 -13.51 6.32 -23.37
CA SER A 104 -13.67 4.92 -23.75
C SER A 104 -14.22 3.99 -22.65
N TYR A 105 -14.44 4.50 -21.42
CA TYR A 105 -14.97 3.74 -20.29
C TYR A 105 -16.41 3.24 -20.46
N GLU A 106 -17.11 3.60 -21.54
CA GLU A 106 -18.52 3.26 -21.69
C GLU A 106 -18.82 1.75 -21.80
N ILE A 107 -17.84 0.88 -22.11
CA ILE A 107 -18.01 -0.59 -22.03
C ILE A 107 -16.65 -1.29 -21.79
N VAL A 108 -16.11 -1.23 -20.57
CA VAL A 108 -14.91 -2.00 -20.19
C VAL A 108 -15.34 -3.23 -19.39
N SER A 109 -14.84 -4.41 -19.75
CA SER A 109 -15.15 -5.65 -19.02
C SER A 109 -14.44 -5.69 -17.66
N ASP A 110 -14.99 -6.41 -16.67
CA ASP A 110 -14.35 -6.62 -15.36
C ASP A 110 -12.92 -7.17 -15.50
N GLU A 111 -12.68 -8.03 -16.50
CA GLU A 111 -11.35 -8.56 -16.81
C GLU A 111 -10.36 -7.47 -17.27
N GLU A 112 -10.83 -6.48 -18.02
CA GLU A 112 -10.00 -5.37 -18.48
C GLU A 112 -9.71 -4.37 -17.35
N ILE A 113 -10.70 -4.11 -16.48
CA ILE A 113 -10.51 -3.34 -15.25
C ILE A 113 -9.45 -4.01 -14.38
N GLN A 114 -9.55 -5.32 -14.19
CA GLN A 114 -8.55 -6.06 -13.40
C GLN A 114 -7.16 -6.04 -14.03
N LYS A 115 -7.06 -6.15 -15.37
CA LYS A 115 -5.76 -6.02 -16.05
C LYS A 115 -5.15 -4.64 -15.87
N TYR A 116 -5.97 -3.59 -15.96
CA TYR A 116 -5.53 -2.22 -15.74
C TYR A 116 -5.03 -2.02 -14.30
N TRP A 117 -5.82 -2.49 -13.32
CA TRP A 117 -5.47 -2.48 -11.90
C TRP A 117 -4.12 -3.14 -11.64
N GLN A 118 -3.92 -4.36 -12.15
CA GLN A 118 -2.67 -5.10 -11.98
C GLN A 118 -1.48 -4.44 -12.70
N ALA A 119 -1.69 -3.86 -13.88
CA ALA A 119 -0.65 -3.12 -14.60
C ALA A 119 -0.19 -1.88 -13.83
N TRP A 120 -1.11 -1.20 -13.16
CA TRP A 120 -0.79 -0.03 -12.35
C TRP A 120 -0.08 -0.39 -11.05
N LEU A 121 -0.56 -1.38 -10.30
CA LEU A 121 0.16 -1.91 -9.13
C LEU A 121 1.58 -2.37 -9.50
N SER A 122 1.73 -3.03 -10.65
CA SER A 122 3.04 -3.43 -11.16
C SER A 122 3.92 -2.22 -11.47
N THR A 123 3.35 -1.10 -11.89
CA THR A 123 4.08 0.15 -12.13
C THR A 123 4.58 0.78 -10.83
N LEU A 124 3.73 0.84 -9.81
CA LEU A 124 4.13 1.27 -8.46
C LEU A 124 5.27 0.39 -7.92
N GLU A 125 5.15 -0.93 -8.07
CA GLU A 125 6.16 -1.92 -7.62
C GLU A 125 7.51 -1.71 -8.32
N ARG A 126 7.50 -1.48 -9.65
CA ARG A 126 8.71 -1.18 -10.42
C ARG A 126 9.39 0.10 -9.96
N VAL A 127 8.63 1.16 -9.69
CA VAL A 127 9.19 2.43 -9.20
C VAL A 127 9.83 2.26 -7.83
N LEU A 128 9.15 1.65 -6.86
CA LEU A 128 9.72 1.40 -5.53
C LEU A 128 10.99 0.55 -5.62
N THR A 129 10.94 -0.52 -6.41
CA THR A 129 12.10 -1.41 -6.62
C THR A 129 13.28 -0.67 -7.27
N ARG A 130 13.01 0.21 -8.25
CA ARG A 130 14.04 1.03 -8.89
C ARG A 130 14.68 2.00 -7.89
N LEU A 131 13.89 2.69 -7.08
CA LEU A 131 14.38 3.60 -6.05
C LEU A 131 15.19 2.86 -4.98
N ASP A 132 14.78 1.66 -4.60
CA ASP A 132 15.50 0.83 -3.64
C ASP A 132 16.87 0.40 -4.17
N ASN A 133 16.92 -0.06 -5.42
CA ASN A 133 18.18 -0.41 -6.09
C ASN A 133 19.14 0.78 -6.24
N GLU A 134 18.62 2.01 -6.27
CA GLU A 134 19.42 3.24 -6.27
C GLU A 134 19.91 3.64 -4.87
N GLY A 135 19.45 2.95 -3.82
CA GLY A 135 19.82 3.22 -2.43
C GLY A 135 19.05 4.37 -1.79
N ILE A 136 17.91 4.79 -2.37
CA ILE A 136 17.10 5.90 -1.83
C ILE A 136 16.66 5.59 -0.40
N PHE A 137 16.16 4.38 -0.15
CA PHE A 137 15.71 3.92 1.17
C PHE A 137 16.86 3.46 2.08
N SER A 138 18.11 3.76 1.73
CA SER A 138 19.30 3.56 2.55
C SER A 138 20.01 4.89 2.86
N GLU A 139 19.44 6.01 2.42
CA GLU A 139 20.05 7.33 2.58
C GLU A 139 19.65 7.91 3.95
N GLY A 140 20.58 7.86 4.90
CA GLY A 140 20.38 8.43 6.24
C GLY A 140 19.59 7.54 7.22
N VAL A 141 19.16 6.36 6.77
CA VAL A 141 18.36 5.38 7.53
C VAL A 141 18.86 3.94 7.28
N GLU A 142 18.58 3.03 8.19
CA GLU A 142 18.88 1.60 8.00
C GLU A 142 17.84 0.95 7.07
N ARG A 143 18.27 0.44 5.91
CA ARG A 143 17.33 -0.09 4.91
C ARG A 143 16.46 -1.23 5.42
N ASN A 144 16.98 -2.09 6.29
CA ASN A 144 16.24 -3.23 6.81
C ASN A 144 15.26 -2.86 7.95
N SER A 145 15.24 -1.61 8.42
CA SER A 145 14.23 -1.12 9.37
C SER A 145 12.97 -0.61 8.68
N ILE A 146 12.99 -0.44 7.36
CA ILE A 146 11.90 0.13 6.58
C ILE A 146 11.24 -0.95 5.72
N THR A 147 9.91 -1.04 5.79
CA THR A 147 9.12 -1.86 4.86
C THR A 147 8.67 -1.01 3.68
N LEU A 148 9.01 -1.45 2.46
CA LEU A 148 8.39 -0.91 1.25
C LEU A 148 7.04 -1.58 1.04
N ALA A 149 5.97 -0.80 0.95
CA ALA A 149 4.61 -1.34 0.81
C ALA A 149 3.81 -0.61 -0.26
N ILE A 150 2.97 -1.37 -0.95
CA ILE A 150 1.85 -0.84 -1.71
C ILE A 150 0.63 -1.50 -1.11
N LEU A 151 -0.19 -0.70 -0.44
CA LEU A 151 -1.45 -1.12 0.14
C LEU A 151 -2.55 -0.65 -0.79
N ALA A 152 -3.46 -1.53 -1.17
CA ALA A 152 -4.49 -1.23 -2.14
C ALA A 152 -5.88 -1.42 -1.54
N TYR A 153 -6.80 -0.53 -1.91
CA TYR A 153 -8.20 -0.67 -1.55
C TYR A 153 -8.76 -2.02 -2.04
N ASP A 154 -9.56 -2.67 -1.18
CA ASP A 154 -10.22 -3.95 -1.48
C ASP A 154 -9.27 -5.10 -1.86
N GLU A 155 -8.06 -5.08 -1.30
CA GLU A 155 -7.07 -6.15 -1.48
C GLU A 155 -6.95 -7.04 -0.25
N THR A 156 -6.76 -8.34 -0.47
CA THR A 156 -6.50 -9.28 0.63
C THR A 156 -5.10 -9.17 1.22
N GLU A 157 -4.97 -9.48 2.50
CA GLU A 157 -3.69 -9.46 3.24
C GLU A 157 -2.69 -10.45 2.62
N ASP A 158 -3.16 -11.55 2.01
CA ASP A 158 -2.32 -12.50 1.28
C ASP A 158 -1.73 -11.88 0.00
N GLU A 159 -2.54 -11.15 -0.77
CA GLU A 159 -2.09 -10.45 -1.98
C GLU A 159 -1.16 -9.28 -1.63
N GLN A 160 -1.51 -8.51 -0.60
CA GLN A 160 -0.67 -7.43 -0.05
C GLN A 160 0.71 -7.99 0.37
N PHE A 161 0.73 -9.04 1.18
CA PHE A 161 1.98 -9.64 1.66
C PHE A 161 2.79 -10.24 0.51
N SER A 162 2.11 -10.88 -0.45
CA SER A 162 2.74 -11.42 -1.66
C SER A 162 3.46 -10.34 -2.46
N ARG A 163 2.93 -9.10 -2.50
CA ARG A 163 3.61 -7.96 -3.12
C ARG A 163 4.76 -7.44 -2.27
N ILE A 164 4.56 -7.26 -0.97
CA ILE A 164 5.61 -6.79 -0.05
C ILE A 164 6.84 -7.71 -0.10
N LYS A 165 6.65 -9.03 -0.20
CA LYS A 165 7.73 -10.02 -0.37
C LYS A 165 8.60 -9.80 -1.60
N ARG A 166 8.05 -9.25 -2.70
CA ARG A 166 8.81 -9.00 -3.93
C ARG A 166 9.67 -7.74 -3.86
N MET A 167 9.30 -6.79 -3.00
CA MET A 167 9.95 -5.48 -2.91
C MET A 167 10.98 -5.37 -1.79
N ASN A 168 11.01 -6.31 -0.84
CA ASN A 168 11.79 -6.17 0.38
C ASN A 168 12.84 -7.28 0.57
N PRO A 169 13.99 -6.95 1.18
CA PRO A 169 15.00 -7.94 1.50
C PRO A 169 14.50 -8.90 2.61
N PRO A 170 15.06 -10.13 2.69
CA PRO A 170 14.63 -11.12 3.69
C PRO A 170 14.69 -10.65 5.15
N ALA A 171 15.61 -9.73 5.47
CA ALA A 171 15.73 -9.17 6.81
C ALA A 171 14.51 -8.33 7.21
N VAL A 172 13.96 -7.53 6.30
CA VAL A 172 12.69 -6.81 6.53
C VAL A 172 11.54 -7.80 6.69
N LEU A 173 11.47 -8.81 5.81
CA LEU A 173 10.40 -9.81 5.85
C LEU A 173 10.35 -10.55 7.20
N ALA A 174 11.51 -10.89 7.77
CA ALA A 174 11.59 -11.53 9.08
C ALA A 174 11.01 -10.68 10.23
N THR A 175 10.81 -9.38 10.03
CA THR A 175 10.21 -8.47 11.04
C THR A 175 8.69 -8.32 10.91
N ILE A 176 8.11 -8.67 9.76
CA ILE A 176 6.70 -8.45 9.45
C ILE A 176 5.95 -9.75 9.08
N GLU A 177 6.65 -10.87 8.89
CA GLU A 177 6.05 -12.15 8.49
C GLU A 177 4.96 -12.59 9.46
N THR A 178 5.24 -12.55 10.77
CA THR A 178 4.25 -12.92 11.80
C THR A 178 3.04 -11.98 11.81
N ASP A 179 3.21 -10.70 11.49
CA ASP A 179 2.08 -9.77 11.39
C ASP A 179 1.11 -10.23 10.30
N PHE A 180 1.62 -10.46 9.09
CA PHE A 180 0.80 -10.87 7.96
C PHE A 180 0.23 -12.28 8.12
N GLU A 181 1.00 -13.23 8.66
CA GLU A 181 0.48 -14.57 8.97
C GLU A 181 -0.72 -14.50 9.95
N THR A 182 -0.63 -13.64 10.96
CA THR A 182 -1.71 -13.44 11.94
C THR A 182 -2.92 -12.80 11.28
N MET A 183 -2.75 -11.69 10.55
CA MET A 183 -3.87 -11.01 9.88
C MET A 183 -4.57 -11.93 8.86
N ILE A 184 -3.81 -12.71 8.08
CA ILE A 184 -4.36 -13.69 7.13
C ILE A 184 -5.15 -14.78 7.86
N ALA A 185 -4.65 -15.28 8.99
CA ALA A 185 -5.36 -16.27 9.79
C ALA A 185 -6.67 -15.72 10.37
N SER A 186 -6.63 -14.52 10.97
CA SER A 186 -7.80 -13.84 11.54
C SER A 186 -8.87 -13.57 10.48
N ARG A 187 -8.48 -13.11 9.29
CA ARG A 187 -9.42 -12.94 8.17
C ARG A 187 -10.07 -14.24 7.74
N ASN A 188 -9.28 -15.30 7.54
CA ASN A 188 -9.80 -16.60 7.12
C ASN A 188 -10.81 -17.16 8.14
N GLU A 189 -10.56 -16.98 9.44
CA GLU A 189 -11.49 -17.36 10.50
C GLU A 189 -12.79 -16.53 10.41
N ALA A 190 -12.69 -15.21 10.25
CA ALA A 190 -13.84 -14.33 10.13
C ALA A 190 -14.72 -14.68 8.90
N GLU A 191 -14.10 -14.96 7.75
CA GLU A 191 -14.81 -15.38 6.52
C GLU A 191 -15.53 -16.73 6.71
N GLN A 192 -14.89 -17.70 7.38
CA GLN A 192 -15.53 -18.98 7.68
C GLN A 192 -16.73 -18.83 8.62
N LEU A 193 -16.60 -18.00 9.66
CA LEU A 193 -17.69 -17.72 10.60
C LEU A 193 -18.86 -17.01 9.90
N ALA A 194 -18.58 -16.02 9.06
CA ALA A 194 -19.59 -15.30 8.30
C ALA A 194 -20.33 -16.23 7.32
N MET A 195 -19.61 -17.11 6.63
CA MET A 195 -20.21 -18.07 5.71
C MET A 195 -21.07 -19.11 6.43
N ALA A 196 -20.61 -19.63 7.57
CA ALA A 196 -21.40 -20.56 8.40
C ALA A 196 -22.70 -19.92 8.92
N GLU A 197 -22.65 -18.65 9.34
CA GLU A 197 -23.84 -17.90 9.77
C GLU A 197 -24.81 -17.67 8.61
N PHE A 198 -24.30 -17.29 7.43
CA PHE A 198 -25.13 -17.11 6.24
C PHE A 198 -25.84 -18.41 5.83
N GLU A 199 -25.13 -19.54 5.87
CA GLU A 199 -25.71 -20.87 5.61
C GLU A 199 -26.80 -21.23 6.63
N ARG A 200 -26.59 -20.94 7.92
CA ARG A 200 -27.59 -21.13 8.97
C ARG A 200 -28.86 -20.32 8.68
N MET A 201 -28.71 -19.03 8.35
CA MET A 201 -29.82 -18.15 8.03
C MET A 201 -30.63 -18.61 6.80
N LEU A 202 -29.97 -19.25 5.82
CA LEU A 202 -30.65 -19.83 4.66
C LEU A 202 -31.45 -21.09 5.01
N GLN A 203 -31.00 -21.88 5.99
CA GLN A 203 -31.70 -23.09 6.43
C GLN A 203 -32.91 -22.81 7.32
N GLU A 204 -32.93 -21.64 7.97
CA GLU A 204 -34.02 -21.19 8.85
C GLU A 204 -35.14 -20.42 8.13
N ARG A 205 -35.01 -20.20 6.81
CA ARG A 205 -36.03 -19.59 5.92
C ARG A 205 -36.88 -20.62 5.19
#